data_AF-A0A9D5Y2M4-F1
#
_entry.id   AF-A0A9D5Y2M4-F1
#
_cell.length_a   1.000
_cell.length_b   1.000
_cell.length_c   1.000
_cell.angle_alpha   90.00
_cell.angle_beta   90.00
_cell.angle_gamma   90.00
#
_symmetry.space_group_name_H-M   'P 1'
#
loop_
_entity.id
_entity.type
_entity.pdbx_description
1 polymer ?
#
loop_
_entity_poly.entity_id
_entity_poly.type
_entity_poly.pdbx_seq_one_letter_code
_entity_poly.pdbx_strand_id
1 'polypeptide(L)'
;MVQQLLDEAAAAYSQANRAEAILWSAQAMYPDCLPVYFALYKFYFYKGHLHDAERATRLGLAKASRQAGFASDWHSLTTETTNWTDTRGPQHFYLFSLKALAFICLRLGRRSESRAILSKLAQIDPGDSVGASVIQDLVAGSENHPPQM
;
A
#
# COMPACT_ATOMS: atom_id res chain seq x y z
N MET A 1 -12.40 -17.71 -11.00
CA MET A 1 -11.30 -17.62 -10.00
C MET A 1 -10.84 -16.18 -9.89
N VAL A 2 -10.28 -15.75 -8.75
CA VAL A 2 -9.85 -14.36 -8.54
C VAL A 2 -8.90 -13.85 -9.63
N GLN A 3 -7.97 -14.69 -10.11
CA GLN A 3 -7.01 -14.33 -11.16
C GLN A 3 -7.70 -13.86 -12.44
N GLN A 4 -8.77 -14.54 -12.86
CA GLN A 4 -9.52 -14.18 -14.08
C GLN A 4 -10.14 -12.78 -13.97
N LEU A 5 -10.65 -12.41 -12.79
CA LEU A 5 -11.21 -11.08 -12.56
C LEU A 5 -10.12 -10.01 -12.56
N LEU A 6 -8.94 -10.30 -11.99
CA LEU A 6 -7.80 -9.38 -12.02
C LEU A 6 -7.29 -9.17 -13.46
N ASP A 7 -7.23 -10.24 -14.25
CA ASP A 7 -6.84 -10.18 -15.66
C ASP A 7 -7.87 -9.39 -16.49
N GLU A 8 -9.18 -9.60 -16.24
CA GLU A 8 -10.24 -8.84 -16.90
C GLU A 8 -10.20 -7.35 -16.53
N ALA A 9 -9.97 -7.02 -15.26
CA ALA A 9 -9.82 -5.64 -14.82
C ALA A 9 -8.61 -4.97 -15.49
N ALA A 10 -7.48 -5.69 -15.62
CA ALA A 10 -6.30 -5.20 -16.30
C ALA A 10 -6.55 -4.99 -17.80
N ALA A 11 -7.26 -5.91 -18.47
CA ALA A 11 -7.66 -5.76 -19.87
C ALA A 11 -8.62 -4.57 -20.08
N ALA A 12 -9.47 -4.29 -19.09
CA ALA A 12 -10.39 -3.15 -19.10
C ALA A 12 -9.74 -1.84 -18.60
N TYR A 13 -8.42 -1.76 -18.39
CA TYR A 13 -7.76 -0.61 -17.75
C TYR A 13 -8.05 0.75 -18.43
N SER A 14 -8.21 0.76 -19.76
CA SER A 14 -8.60 1.97 -20.51
C SER A 14 -10.05 2.42 -20.23
N GLN A 15 -10.93 1.50 -19.84
CA GLN A 15 -12.33 1.72 -19.48
C GLN A 15 -12.46 1.83 -17.95
N ALA A 16 -12.11 3.00 -17.39
CA ALA A 16 -11.96 3.19 -15.94
C ALA A 16 -13.15 2.63 -15.12
N ASN A 17 -14.39 3.00 -15.47
CA ASN A 17 -15.59 2.54 -14.75
C ASN A 17 -15.77 1.02 -14.80
N ARG A 18 -15.42 0.39 -15.93
CA ARG A 18 -15.52 -1.06 -16.08
C ARG A 18 -14.45 -1.77 -15.26
N ALA A 19 -13.19 -1.31 -15.34
CA ALA A 19 -12.10 -1.87 -14.54
C ALA A 19 -12.39 -1.76 -13.04
N GLU A 20 -12.86 -0.60 -12.58
CA GLU A 20 -13.26 -0.38 -11.19
C GLU A 20 -14.37 -1.32 -10.73
N ALA A 21 -15.43 -1.47 -11.54
CA ALA A 21 -16.53 -2.38 -11.23
C ALA A 21 -16.07 -3.84 -11.13
N ILE A 22 -15.16 -4.29 -12.00
CA ILE A 22 -14.59 -5.64 -11.94
C ILE A 22 -13.75 -5.82 -10.67
N LEU A 23 -12.92 -4.84 -10.31
CA LEU A 23 -12.09 -4.91 -9.11
C LEU A 23 -12.93 -4.99 -7.83
N TRP A 24 -14.00 -4.19 -7.72
CA TRP A 24 -14.92 -4.28 -6.59
C TRP A 24 -15.74 -5.58 -6.59
N SER A 25 -16.10 -6.11 -7.77
CA SER A 25 -16.72 -7.44 -7.86
C SER A 25 -15.77 -8.53 -7.37
N ALA A 26 -14.48 -8.45 -7.72
CA ALA A 26 -13.45 -9.35 -7.20
C ALA A 26 -13.31 -9.24 -5.68
N GLN A 27 -13.40 -8.03 -5.13
CA GLN A 27 -13.31 -7.81 -3.68
C GLN A 27 -14.52 -8.39 -2.95
N ALA A 28 -15.72 -8.24 -3.51
CA ALA A 28 -16.94 -8.80 -2.94
C ALA A 28 -16.95 -10.35 -2.98
N MET A 29 -16.47 -10.96 -4.07
CA MET A 29 -16.41 -12.42 -4.19
C MET A 29 -15.24 -13.03 -3.42
N TYR A 30 -14.12 -12.33 -3.32
CA TYR A 30 -12.88 -12.82 -2.72
C TYR A 30 -12.32 -11.84 -1.68
N PRO A 31 -13.08 -11.55 -0.60
CA PRO A 31 -12.71 -10.51 0.37
C PRO A 31 -11.41 -10.82 1.13
N ASP A 32 -11.03 -12.10 1.21
CA ASP A 32 -9.80 -12.56 1.85
C ASP A 32 -8.59 -12.58 0.91
N CYS A 33 -8.75 -12.22 -0.37
CA CYS A 33 -7.65 -12.27 -1.32
C CYS A 33 -6.88 -10.93 -1.35
N LEU A 34 -5.71 -10.88 -0.70
CA LEU A 34 -4.85 -9.70 -0.63
C LEU A 34 -4.49 -9.08 -2.01
N PRO A 35 -4.19 -9.88 -3.06
CA PRO A 35 -3.98 -9.35 -4.42
C PRO A 35 -5.10 -8.44 -4.96
N VAL A 36 -6.34 -8.61 -4.50
CA VAL A 36 -7.46 -7.74 -4.93
C VAL A 36 -7.27 -6.31 -4.41
N TYR A 37 -6.87 -6.15 -3.15
CA TYR A 37 -6.60 -4.83 -2.57
C TYR A 37 -5.39 -4.17 -3.23
N PHE A 38 -4.37 -4.96 -3.58
CA PHE A 38 -3.22 -4.49 -4.36
C PHE A 38 -3.63 -3.92 -5.71
N ALA A 39 -4.48 -4.64 -6.43
CA ALA A 39 -4.99 -4.20 -7.72
C ALA A 39 -5.84 -2.92 -7.60
N LEU A 40 -6.71 -2.83 -6.59
CA LEU A 40 -7.54 -1.65 -6.31
C LEU A 40 -6.68 -0.40 -6.07
N TYR A 41 -5.73 -0.44 -5.12
CA TYR A 41 -4.97 0.78 -4.85
C TYR A 41 -4.03 1.15 -5.99
N LYS A 42 -3.50 0.18 -6.74
CA LYS A 42 -2.68 0.46 -7.94
C LYS A 42 -3.52 1.12 -9.03
N PHE A 43 -4.72 0.60 -9.26
CA PHE A 43 -5.66 1.17 -10.22
C PHE A 43 -5.92 2.64 -9.91
N TYR A 44 -6.35 2.96 -8.68
CA TYR A 44 -6.60 4.34 -8.28
C TYR A 44 -5.35 5.22 -8.34
N PHE A 45 -4.20 4.70 -7.89
CA PHE A 45 -2.94 5.44 -7.93
C PHE A 45 -2.55 5.84 -9.35
N TYR A 46 -2.59 4.92 -10.31
CA TYR A 46 -2.25 5.21 -11.70
C TYR A 46 -3.29 6.06 -12.43
N LYS A 47 -4.54 6.08 -11.97
CA LYS A 47 -5.57 7.02 -12.43
C LYS A 47 -5.45 8.41 -11.79
N GLY A 48 -4.55 8.61 -10.83
CA GLY A 48 -4.37 9.86 -10.10
C GLY A 48 -5.42 10.11 -9.01
N HIS A 49 -6.28 9.14 -8.71
CA HIS A 49 -7.31 9.22 -7.67
C HIS A 49 -6.68 8.89 -6.30
N LEU A 50 -5.84 9.79 -5.80
CA LEU A 50 -4.97 9.51 -4.65
C LEU A 50 -5.72 9.24 -3.34
N HIS A 51 -6.87 9.87 -3.12
CA HIS A 51 -7.70 9.61 -1.93
C HIS A 51 -8.36 8.23 -1.97
N ASP A 52 -8.76 7.77 -3.15
CA ASP A 52 -9.33 6.42 -3.32
C ASP A 52 -8.22 5.36 -3.23
N ALA A 53 -7.02 5.67 -3.75
CA ALA A 53 -5.84 4.84 -3.58
C ALA A 53 -5.51 4.66 -2.09
N GLU A 54 -5.49 5.74 -1.31
CA GLU A 54 -5.29 5.66 0.14
C GLU A 54 -6.35 4.76 0.80
N ARG A 55 -7.63 4.96 0.47
CA ARG A 55 -8.72 4.19 1.06
C ARG A 55 -8.56 2.69 0.76
N ALA A 56 -8.28 2.35 -0.49
CA ALA A 56 -8.02 0.97 -0.91
C ALA A 56 -6.77 0.38 -0.22
N THR A 57 -5.70 1.16 -0.06
CA THR A 57 -4.49 0.72 0.67
C THR A 57 -4.81 0.46 2.15
N ARG A 58 -5.58 1.33 2.82
CA ARG A 58 -5.98 1.13 4.22
C ARG A 58 -6.87 -0.11 4.40
N LEU A 59 -7.74 -0.40 3.44
CA LEU A 59 -8.51 -1.66 3.42
C LEU A 59 -7.58 -2.88 3.31
N GLY A 60 -6.57 -2.82 2.44
CA GLY A 60 -5.54 -3.86 2.30
C GLY A 60 -4.76 -4.08 3.59
N LEU A 61 -4.32 -2.99 4.26
CA LEU A 61 -3.64 -3.05 5.56
C LEU A 61 -4.51 -3.71 6.64
N ALA A 62 -5.79 -3.33 6.74
CA ALA A 62 -6.72 -3.92 7.69
C ALA A 62 -6.95 -5.41 7.41
N LYS A 63 -7.04 -5.81 6.14
CA LYS A 63 -7.21 -7.22 5.76
C LYS A 63 -5.97 -8.05 6.08
N ALA A 64 -4.79 -7.54 5.75
CA ALA A 64 -3.52 -8.21 5.96
C ALA A 64 -3.18 -8.37 7.43
N SER A 65 -3.33 -7.32 8.24
CA SER A 65 -3.14 -7.39 9.70
C SER A 65 -4.07 -8.42 10.35
N ARG A 66 -5.34 -8.46 9.94
CA ARG A 66 -6.28 -9.49 10.40
C ARG A 66 -5.86 -10.92 10.03
N GLN A 67 -5.33 -11.14 8.82
CA GLN A 67 -4.83 -12.46 8.41
C GLN A 67 -3.53 -12.86 9.13
N ALA A 68 -2.69 -11.88 9.44
CA ALA A 68 -1.43 -12.07 10.14
C ALA A 68 -1.59 -12.16 11.67
N GLY A 69 -2.77 -11.82 12.21
CA GLY A 69 -3.07 -11.92 13.64
C GLY A 69 -2.52 -10.77 14.48
N PHE A 70 -2.32 -9.57 13.91
CA PHE A 70 -1.83 -8.39 14.64
C PHE A 70 -2.71 -7.15 14.45
N ALA A 71 -2.44 -6.09 15.21
CA ALA A 71 -3.22 -4.85 15.19
C ALA A 71 -3.13 -4.11 13.83
N SER A 72 -4.25 -3.56 13.35
CA SER A 72 -4.24 -2.83 12.07
C SER A 72 -3.51 -1.49 12.13
N ASP A 73 -3.44 -0.88 13.32
CA ASP A 73 -2.72 0.37 13.55
C ASP A 73 -1.20 0.13 13.53
N TRP A 74 -0.52 0.73 12.55
CA TRP A 74 0.92 0.58 12.39
C TRP A 74 1.71 1.26 13.52
N HIS A 75 1.13 2.23 14.24
CA HIS A 75 1.82 2.92 15.33
C HIS A 75 2.18 1.96 16.47
N SER A 76 1.32 0.97 16.75
CA SER A 76 1.52 0.00 17.83
C SER A 76 2.44 -1.17 17.46
N LEU A 77 2.84 -1.30 16.20
CA LEU A 77 3.65 -2.43 15.74
C LEU A 77 5.12 -2.29 16.17
N THR A 78 5.71 -3.42 16.54
CA THR A 78 7.12 -3.57 16.91
C THR A 78 7.77 -4.71 16.12
N THR A 79 9.09 -4.84 16.24
CA THR A 79 9.88 -5.93 15.66
C THR A 79 9.46 -7.32 16.15
N GLU A 80 8.87 -7.40 17.34
CA GLU A 80 8.41 -8.64 17.98
C GLU A 80 6.95 -8.99 17.64
N THR A 81 6.22 -8.11 16.94
CA THR A 81 4.79 -8.30 16.67
C THR A 81 4.51 -9.53 15.79
N THR A 82 5.39 -9.83 14.84
CA THR A 82 5.31 -11.01 13.97
C THR A 82 6.68 -11.28 13.33
N ASN A 83 6.80 -12.38 12.59
CA ASN A 83 7.98 -12.62 11.77
C ASN A 83 7.95 -11.78 10.49
N TRP A 84 8.49 -10.56 10.58
CA TRP A 84 8.58 -9.61 9.45
C TRP A 84 9.48 -10.10 8.30
N THR A 85 10.34 -11.09 8.53
CA THR A 85 11.26 -11.61 7.50
C THR A 85 10.61 -12.59 6.53
N ASP A 86 9.44 -13.15 6.85
CA ASP A 86 8.74 -14.05 5.95
C ASP A 86 8.02 -13.28 4.85
N THR A 87 8.57 -13.37 3.63
CA THR A 87 8.12 -12.64 2.44
C THR A 87 6.89 -13.25 1.76
N ARG A 88 6.42 -14.41 2.21
CA ARG A 88 5.28 -15.12 1.59
C ARG A 88 3.96 -14.89 2.33
N GLY A 89 4.02 -14.32 3.54
CA GLY A 89 2.87 -14.14 4.40
C GLY A 89 2.13 -12.80 4.25
N PRO A 90 0.94 -12.69 4.87
CA PRO A 90 0.17 -11.44 4.93
C PRO A 90 0.93 -10.27 5.56
N GLN A 91 1.89 -10.54 6.45
CA GLN A 91 2.76 -9.52 7.04
C GLN A 91 3.64 -8.82 6.00
N HIS A 92 4.15 -9.54 5.00
CA HIS A 92 4.95 -8.91 3.94
C HIS A 92 4.08 -8.07 2.99
N PHE A 93 2.87 -8.54 2.71
CA PHE A 93 1.87 -7.71 2.02
C PHE A 93 1.54 -6.44 2.81
N TYR A 94 1.45 -6.52 4.14
CA TYR A 94 1.23 -5.37 5.01
C TYR A 94 2.39 -4.36 4.87
N LEU A 95 3.65 -4.80 4.92
CA LEU A 95 4.82 -3.94 4.68
C LEU A 95 4.76 -3.26 3.30
N PHE A 96 4.43 -4.01 2.26
CA PHE A 96 4.28 -3.47 0.90
C PHE A 96 3.16 -2.42 0.81
N SER A 97 2.02 -2.67 1.46
CA SER A 97 0.89 -1.76 1.50
C SER A 97 1.21 -0.51 2.34
N LEU A 98 1.98 -0.66 3.42
CA LEU A 98 2.41 0.46 4.25
C LEU A 98 3.39 1.36 3.50
N LYS A 99 4.28 0.77 2.69
CA LYS A 99 5.13 1.50 1.75
C LYS A 99 4.29 2.26 0.71
N ALA A 100 3.27 1.63 0.14
CA ALA A 100 2.37 2.31 -0.79
C ALA A 100 1.63 3.48 -0.12
N LEU A 101 1.18 3.32 1.13
CA LEU A 101 0.53 4.38 1.90
C LEU A 101 1.49 5.56 2.12
N ALA A 102 2.75 5.31 2.49
CA ALA A 102 3.75 6.36 2.60
C ALA A 102 3.89 7.17 1.30
N PHE A 103 4.00 6.48 0.17
CA PHE A 103 4.11 7.14 -1.13
C PHE A 103 2.85 7.93 -1.49
N ILE A 104 1.66 7.39 -1.23
CA ILE A 104 0.39 8.09 -1.45
C ILE A 104 0.31 9.35 -0.58
N CYS A 105 0.67 9.26 0.71
CA CYS A 105 0.73 10.41 1.61
C CYS A 105 1.70 11.49 1.10
N LEU A 106 2.87 11.09 0.60
CA LEU A 106 3.82 12.01 -0.01
C LEU A 106 3.22 12.72 -1.24
N ARG A 107 2.56 11.98 -2.13
CA ARG A 107 1.91 12.53 -3.33
C ARG A 107 0.72 13.45 -3.02
N LEU A 108 0.07 13.24 -1.88
CA LEU A 108 -0.98 14.11 -1.33
C LEU A 108 -0.41 15.31 -0.54
N GLY A 109 0.92 15.49 -0.48
CA GLY A 109 1.56 16.59 0.26
C GLY A 109 1.65 16.36 1.78
N ARG A 110 1.18 15.22 2.31
CA ARG A 110 1.26 14.84 3.73
C ARG A 110 2.63 14.26 4.07
N ARG A 111 3.65 15.11 3.99
CA ARG A 111 5.07 14.74 4.20
C ARG A 111 5.33 14.21 5.61
N SER A 112 4.75 14.81 6.64
CA SER A 112 4.91 14.37 8.03
C SER A 112 4.41 12.94 8.23
N GLU A 113 3.20 12.63 7.74
CA GLU A 113 2.63 11.28 7.79
C GLU A 113 3.48 10.29 6.98
N SER A 114 3.90 10.66 5.76
CA SER A 114 4.81 9.83 4.97
C SER A 114 6.10 9.50 5.71
N ARG A 115 6.75 10.48 6.37
CA ARG A 115 7.97 10.24 7.15
C ARG A 115 7.74 9.33 8.35
N ALA A 116 6.64 9.53 9.07
CA ALA A 116 6.31 8.69 10.22
C ALA A 116 6.12 7.23 9.81
N ILE A 117 5.43 6.98 8.68
CA ILE A 117 5.27 5.64 8.13
C ILE A 117 6.62 5.04 7.71
N LEU A 118 7.46 5.81 7.00
CA LEU A 118 8.77 5.33 6.55
C LEU A 118 9.72 5.03 7.72
N SER A 119 9.66 5.81 8.79
CA SER A 119 10.41 5.56 10.02
C SER A 119 9.94 4.26 10.69
N LYS A 120 8.61 4.02 10.74
CA LYS A 120 8.08 2.73 11.22
C LYS A 120 8.57 1.57 10.36
N LEU A 121 8.55 1.70 9.03
CA LEU A 121 9.05 0.66 8.12
C LEU A 121 10.52 0.34 8.38
N ALA A 122 11.38 1.36 8.56
CA ALA A 122 12.78 1.13 8.90
C ALA A 122 12.97 0.42 10.27
N GLN A 123 12.03 0.59 11.20
CA GLN A 123 12.05 -0.11 12.48
C GLN A 123 11.67 -1.60 12.33
N ILE A 124 10.56 -1.91 11.66
CA ILE A 124 9.99 -3.27 11.63
C ILE A 124 10.48 -4.12 10.45
N ASP A 125 11.04 -3.48 9.41
CA ASP A 125 11.67 -4.11 8.25
C ASP A 125 13.09 -3.54 8.04
N PRO A 126 14.03 -3.80 8.96
CA PRO A 126 15.39 -3.24 8.89
C PRO A 126 16.20 -3.75 7.69
N GLY A 127 15.79 -4.88 7.09
CA GLY A 127 16.39 -5.41 5.86
C GLY A 127 15.89 -4.73 4.58
N ASP A 128 14.98 -3.76 4.71
CA ASP A 128 14.35 -3.06 3.58
C ASP A 128 13.77 -4.01 2.53
N SER A 129 13.15 -5.11 2.98
CA SER A 129 12.64 -6.18 2.11
C SER A 129 11.62 -5.68 1.09
N VAL A 130 10.92 -4.58 1.40
CA VAL A 130 9.97 -3.93 0.49
C VAL A 130 10.54 -2.73 -0.26
N GLY A 131 11.78 -2.30 -0.01
CA GLY A 131 12.40 -1.16 -0.71
C GLY A 131 11.73 0.19 -0.38
N ALA A 132 11.45 0.45 0.89
CA ALA A 132 10.91 1.71 1.39
C ALA A 132 11.96 2.83 1.42
N SER A 133 13.26 2.50 1.49
CA SER A 133 14.37 3.46 1.43
C SER A 133 14.31 4.39 0.21
N VAL A 134 13.91 3.87 -0.95
CA VAL A 134 13.74 4.66 -2.19
C VAL A 134 12.77 5.84 -2.02
N ILE A 135 11.72 5.67 -1.21
CA ILE A 135 10.78 6.76 -0.94
C ILE A 135 11.38 7.72 0.10
N GLN A 136 12.15 7.23 1.06
CA GLN A 136 12.87 8.09 2.02
C GLN A 136 13.81 9.06 1.27
N ASP A 137 14.56 8.56 0.30
CA ASP A 137 15.45 9.38 -0.54
C ASP A 137 14.68 10.44 -1.32
N LEU A 138 13.49 10.11 -1.85
CA LEU A 138 12.63 11.06 -2.54
C LEU A 138 12.09 12.17 -1.60
N VAL A 139 11.75 11.80 -0.36
CA VAL A 139 11.33 12.77 0.66
C VAL A 139 12.48 13.72 0.99
N ALA A 140 13.69 13.19 1.21
CA ALA A 140 14.87 13.97 1.56
C ALA A 140 15.35 14.86 0.40
N GLY A 141 15.39 14.33 -0.83
CA GLY A 141 15.82 15.08 -2.02
C GLY A 141 14.91 16.25 -2.37
N SER A 142 13.64 16.20 -1.97
CA SER A 142 12.69 17.30 -2.16
C SER A 142 12.68 18.33 -1.02
N GLU A 143 13.50 18.15 0.02
CA GLU A 143 13.78 19.19 1.04
C GLU A 143 15.00 20.07 0.66
N ASN A 144 15.84 19.64 -0.29
CA ASN A 144 17.04 20.36 -0.74
C ASN A 144 16.79 21.39 -1.88
N HIS A 145 15.53 21.77 -2.14
CA HIS A 145 15.22 22.89 -3.04
C HIS A 145 14.78 24.11 -2.22
N PRO A 146 15.64 25.12 -2.00
CA PRO A 146 15.17 26.39 -1.46
C PRO A 146 14.16 27.01 -2.45
N PRO A 147 13.17 27.79 -1.96
CA PRO A 147 12.26 28.50 -2.84
C PRO A 147 13.09 29.41 -3.77
N GLN A 148 12.98 29.20 -5.08
CA GLN A 148 13.49 30.17 -6.04
C GLN A 148 12.65 31.44 -5.88
N MET A 149 13.30 32.50 -5.39
CA MET A 149 12.77 33.86 -5.39
C MET A 149 12.77 34.43 -6.81
#